data_AF-A0A1R3VHG5-F1
#
_entry.id   AF-A0A1R3VHG5-F1
#
_cell.length_a   1.000
_cell.length_b   1.000
_cell.length_c   1.000
_cell.angle_alpha   90.00
_cell.angle_beta   90.00
_cell.angle_gamma   90.00
#
_symmetry.space_group_name_H-M   'P 1'
#
loop_
_entity.id
_entity.type
_entity.pdbx_description
1 polymer ?
#
loop_
_entity_poly.entity_id
_entity_poly.type
_entity_poly.pdbx_seq_one_letter_code
_entity_poly.pdbx_strand_id
1 'polypeptide(L)'
;MEVEPWTYIATYTQQMNLVAGGPNTYEHLADFEMIDTYGEDAPLKSGIKHLGAAYTFVRSAEGENAHLFSMRAVFDFGGGVEFGR
;
A
#
# COMPACT_ATOMS: atom_id res chain seq x y z
N MET A 1 18.25 21.23 3.04
CA MET A 1 16.98 20.59 3.45
C MET A 1 16.99 19.23 2.80
N GLU A 2 17.19 18.18 3.60
CA GLU A 2 17.25 16.80 3.13
C GLU A 2 15.82 16.30 2.95
N VAL A 3 15.52 15.73 1.79
CA VAL A 3 14.17 15.23 1.46
C VAL A 3 14.15 13.76 1.82
N GLU A 4 13.26 13.35 2.72
CA GLU A 4 13.09 11.94 3.05
C GLU A 4 12.56 11.18 1.82
N PRO A 5 13.06 9.96 1.55
CA PRO A 5 12.73 9.23 0.34
C PRO A 5 11.30 8.68 0.39
N TRP A 6 10.50 9.00 -0.63
CA TRP A 6 9.17 8.40 -0.83
C TRP A 6 9.30 7.16 -1.71
N THR A 7 8.60 6.09 -1.33
CA THR A 7 8.50 4.88 -2.15
C THR A 7 7.16 4.85 -2.86
N TYR A 8 7.20 4.73 -4.18
CA TYR A 8 6.01 4.56 -5.01
C TYR A 8 6.07 3.19 -5.68
N ILE A 9 4.99 2.43 -5.57
CA ILE A 9 4.83 1.12 -6.18
C ILE A 9 3.62 1.20 -7.10
N ALA A 10 3.80 0.82 -8.35
CA ALA A 10 2.71 0.69 -9.31
C ALA A 10 2.79 -0.70 -9.92
N THR A 11 1.72 -1.47 -9.82
CA THR A 11 1.62 -2.80 -10.42
C THR A 11 0.38 -2.89 -11.31
N TYR A 12 0.54 -3.60 -12.43
CA TYR A 12 -0.55 -3.93 -13.32
C TYR A 12 -0.48 -5.41 -13.64
N THR A 13 -1.56 -6.12 -13.38
CA THR A 13 -1.69 -7.54 -13.65
C THR A 13 -2.87 -7.77 -14.58
N GLN A 14 -2.65 -8.58 -15.61
CA GLN A 14 -3.71 -9.09 -16.48
C GLN A 14 -3.70 -10.61 -16.40
N GLN A 15 -4.84 -11.19 -16.03
CA GLN A 15 -5.02 -12.63 -15.98
C GLN A 15 -5.97 -13.06 -17.10
N MET A 16 -5.61 -14.12 -17.82
CA MET A 16 -6.45 -14.74 -18.84
C MET A 16 -6.92 -16.10 -18.35
N ASN A 17 -8.22 -16.32 -18.35
CA ASN A 17 -8.84 -17.59 -17.99
C ASN A 17 -9.33 -18.27 -19.28
N LEU A 18 -8.79 -19.46 -19.57
CA LEU A 18 -9.17 -20.28 -20.72
C LEU A 18 -10.23 -21.29 -20.30
N VAL A 19 -11.40 -21.24 -20.92
CA VAL A 19 -12.52 -22.16 -20.62
C VAL A 19 -12.75 -23.09 -21.80
N ALA A 20 -12.63 -24.40 -21.59
CA ALA A 20 -12.86 -25.38 -22.64
C ALA A 20 -14.33 -25.35 -23.10
N GLY A 21 -14.56 -25.00 -24.37
CA GLY A 21 -15.90 -24.89 -24.94
C GLY A 21 -16.65 -23.61 -24.59
N GLY A 22 -15.99 -22.63 -23.96
CA GLY A 22 -16.53 -21.30 -23.68
C GLY A 22 -15.65 -20.17 -24.22
N PRO A 23 -16.10 -18.91 -24.16
CA PRO A 23 -15.26 -17.76 -24.48
C PRO A 23 -14.16 -17.59 -23.41
N ASN A 24 -12.98 -17.16 -23.84
CA ASN A 24 -11.91 -16.76 -22.92
C ASN A 24 -12.34 -15.50 -22.14
N THR A 25 -11.93 -15.42 -20.88
CA THR A 25 -12.20 -14.27 -20.01
C THR A 25 -10.90 -13.60 -19.55
N TYR A 26 -10.97 -12.30 -19.26
CA TYR A 26 -9.83 -11.50 -18.81
C TYR A 26 -10.17 -10.74 -17.54
N GLU A 27 -9.23 -10.72 -16.61
CA GLU A 27 -9.29 -9.94 -15.39
C GLU A 27 -8.11 -8.97 -15.34
N HIS A 28 -8.40 -7.75 -14.90
CA HIS A 28 -7.41 -6.67 -14.80
C HIS A 28 -7.34 -6.17 -13.37
N LEU A 29 -6.12 -6.06 -12.85
CA LEU A 29 -5.81 -5.50 -11.55
C LEU A 29 -4.77 -4.38 -11.74
N ALA A 30 -5.08 -3.18 -11.28
CA ALA A 30 -4.13 -2.09 -11.17
C ALA A 30 -4.01 -1.69 -9.70
N ASP A 31 -2.79 -1.65 -9.18
CA ASP A 31 -2.51 -1.29 -7.79
C ASP A 31 -1.45 -0.19 -7.73
N PHE A 32 -1.72 0.82 -6.91
CA PHE A 32 -0.85 1.96 -6.69
C PHE A 32 -0.67 2.15 -5.19
N GLU A 33 0.56 2.02 -4.68
CA GLU A 33 0.92 2.24 -3.29
C GLU A 33 1.94 3.38 -3.18
N MET A 34 1.74 4.24 -2.20
CA MET A 34 2.67 5.29 -1.79
C MET A 34 3.00 5.07 -0.33
N ILE A 35 4.30 5.02 -0.03
CA ILE A 35 4.82 4.83 1.33
C ILE A 35 5.78 5.97 1.65
N ASP A 36 5.46 6.71 2.70
CA ASP A 36 6.31 7.71 3.32
C ASP A 36 6.91 7.12 4.61
N THR A 37 8.21 7.36 4.82
CA THR A 37 8.96 6.86 5.98
C THR A 37 9.63 8.03 6.67
N TYR A 38 9.23 8.28 7.91
CA TYR A 38 9.79 9.34 8.73
C TYR A 38 11.03 8.83 9.48
N GLY A 39 12.12 9.57 9.37
CA GLY A 39 13.34 9.34 10.15
C GLY A 39 13.18 9.68 11.63
N GLU A 40 14.23 9.44 12.42
CA GLU A 40 14.26 9.74 13.85
C GLU A 40 14.19 11.25 14.18
N ASP A 41 14.39 12.11 13.18
CA ASP A 41 14.41 13.58 13.31
C ASP A 41 13.05 14.26 13.06
N ALA A 42 11.97 13.49 12.85
CA ALA A 42 10.63 14.06 12.74
C ALA A 42 10.23 14.80 14.04
N PRO A 43 9.64 16.00 13.97
CA PRO A 43 9.32 16.83 15.15
C PRO A 43 8.30 16.18 16.12
N LEU A 44 7.71 15.06 15.73
CA LEU A 44 6.91 14.18 16.58
C LEU A 44 7.83 13.15 17.25
N LYS A 45 8.36 13.49 18.44
CA LYS A 45 9.20 12.60 19.27
C LYS A 45 8.55 11.25 19.68
N SER A 46 7.32 10.98 19.30
CA SER A 46 6.73 9.64 19.35
C SER A 46 5.59 9.56 18.35
N GLY A 47 5.50 8.46 17.61
CA GLY A 47 4.29 8.16 16.90
C GLY A 47 4.59 7.66 15.52
N ILE A 48 4.37 8.46 14.48
CA ILE A 48 4.23 7.93 13.12
C ILE A 48 5.61 7.62 12.51
N LYS A 49 5.85 6.34 12.20
CA LYS A 49 7.03 5.86 11.47
C LYS A 49 6.76 5.72 9.97
N HIS A 50 5.55 5.27 9.61
CA HIS A 50 5.19 5.06 8.21
C HIS A 50 3.75 5.51 7.93
N LEU A 51 3.56 6.19 6.81
CA LEU A 51 2.25 6.42 6.19
C LEU A 51 2.20 5.71 4.85
N GLY A 52 1.16 4.90 4.66
CA GLY A 52 0.87 4.22 3.41
C GLY A 52 -0.48 4.65 2.88
N ALA A 53 -0.59 4.89 1.59
CA ALA A 53 -1.86 4.99 0.89
C ALA A 53 -1.83 4.05 -0.30
N ALA A 54 -2.90 3.28 -0.50
CA ALA A 54 -3.03 2.42 -1.66
C ALA A 54 -4.38 2.56 -2.35
N TYR A 55 -4.35 2.47 -3.67
CA TYR A 55 -5.52 2.42 -4.53
C TYR A 55 -5.45 1.18 -5.43
N THR A 56 -6.51 0.39 -5.41
CA THR A 56 -6.63 -0.81 -6.22
C THR A 56 -7.88 -0.73 -7.09
N PHE A 57 -7.73 -0.99 -8.38
CA PHE A 57 -8.81 -1.12 -9.35
C PHE A 57 -8.86 -2.54 -9.89
N VAL A 58 -10.05 -3.15 -9.82
CA VAL A 58 -10.33 -4.48 -10.35
C VAL A 58 -11.42 -4.38 -11.41
N ARG A 59 -11.19 -5.00 -12.56
CA ARG A 59 -12.19 -5.20 -13.61
C ARG A 59 -12.30 -6.68 -13.94
N SER A 60 -13.46 -7.27 -13.67
CA SER A 60 -13.76 -8.66 -14.02
C SER A 60 -14.27 -8.78 -15.46
N ALA A 61 -14.16 -9.98 -16.01
CA ALA A 61 -14.71 -10.29 -17.33
C ALA A 61 -16.24 -10.27 -17.37
N GLU A 62 -16.90 -10.39 -16.20
CA GLU A 62 -18.36 -10.37 -16.06
C GLU A 62 -18.92 -8.94 -16.00
N GLY A 63 -18.06 -7.93 -16.11
CA GLY A 63 -18.43 -6.51 -16.12
C GLY A 63 -18.50 -5.89 -14.72
N GLU A 64 -18.09 -6.63 -13.69
CA GLU A 64 -17.99 -6.10 -12.33
C GLU A 64 -16.71 -5.27 -12.18
N ASN A 65 -16.86 -4.05 -11.67
CA ASN A 65 -15.75 -3.16 -11.37
C ASN A 65 -15.71 -2.90 -9.86
N ALA A 66 -14.53 -2.99 -9.25
CA ALA A 66 -14.32 -2.66 -7.85
C ALA A 66 -13.19 -1.62 -7.71
N HIS A 67 -13.42 -0.65 -6.83
CA HIS A 67 -12.46 0.38 -6.45
C HIS A 67 -12.20 0.26 -4.95
N LEU A 68 -10.95 0.02 -4.57
CA LEU A 68 -10.55 -0.11 -3.17
C LEU A 68 -9.55 0.99 -2.84
N PHE A 69 -9.80 1.68 -1.73
CA PHE A 69 -8.93 2.70 -1.18
C PHE A 69 -8.52 2.28 0.23
N SER A 70 -7.23 2.30 0.52
CA SER A 70 -6.73 1.99 1.86
C SER A 70 -5.68 3.00 2.30
N MET A 71 -5.66 3.25 3.60
CA MET A 71 -4.67 4.10 4.25
C MET A 71 -4.14 3.38 5.48
N ARG A 72 -2.83 3.39 5.68
CA ARG A 72 -2.13 2.77 6.81
C ARG A 72 -1.26 3.80 7.50
N ALA A 73 -1.37 3.89 8.82
CA ALA A 73 -0.43 4.64 9.65
C ALA A 73 0.19 3.68 10.67
N VAL A 74 1.52 3.60 10.69
CA VAL A 74 2.28 2.78 11.64
C VAL A 74 2.90 3.69 12.68
N PHE A 75 2.65 3.38 13.95
CA PHE A 75 3.18 4.12 15.07
C PHE A 75 4.15 3.26 15.89
N ASP A 76 5.31 3.81 16.23
CA ASP A 76 6.24 3.18 17.17
C ASP A 76 6.41 4.08 18.40
N PHE A 77 6.22 3.48 19.57
CA PHE A 77 6.32 4.15 20.86
C PHE A 77 7.46 3.48 21.64
N GLY A 78 8.67 4.02 21.47
CA GLY A 78 9.84 3.58 22.25
C GLY A 78 9.74 4.06 23.70
N GLY A 79 9.50 3.12 24.62
CA GLY A 79 9.58 3.34 26.07
C GLY A 79 10.57 2.36 26.68
N GLY A 80 11.83 2.77 26.84
CA GLY A 80 12.77 2.04 27.69
C GLY A 80 12.43 2.30 29.15
N VAL A 81 12.08 1.26 29.91
CA VAL A 81 12.05 1.36 31.37
C VAL A 81 13.50 1.29 31.86
N GLU A 82 14.08 2.44 32.19
CA GLU A 82 15.31 2.47 32.98
C GLU A 82 14.99 1.95 34.38
N PHE A 83 15.35 0.69 34.66
CA PHE A 83 15.40 0.22 36.04
C PHE A 83 16.57 0.94 36.71
N GLY A 84 16.24 1.90 37.57
CA GLY A 84 17.18 2.74 38.31
C GLY A 84 18.26 1.92 39.03
N ARG A 85 19.47 2.48 39.03
CA ARG A 85 20.67 1.92 39.66
C ARG A 85 20.68 2.10 41.17
#